data_AF-A0A7J9R3F6-F1
#
_entry.id   AF-A0A7J9R3F6-F1
#
_cell.length_a   1.000
_cell.length_b   1.000
_cell.length_c   1.000
_cell.angle_alpha   90.00
_cell.angle_beta   90.00
_cell.angle_gamma   90.00
#
_symmetry.space_group_name_H-M   'P 1'
#
loop_
_entity.id
_entity.type
_entity.pdbx_description
1 polymer ?
#
loop_
_entity_poly.entity_id
_entity_poly.type
_entity_poly.pdbx_seq_one_letter_code
_entity_poly.pdbx_strand_id
1 'polypeptide(L)' 'PNPSETVKSFEGTSSVSEAAAIKVSRGKLIVEKQKFPPNLTIAIARIMD' A
#
# COMPACT_ATOMS: atom_id res chain seq x y z
N PRO A 1 -12.26 -2.91 -19.56
CA PRO A 1 -11.62 -1.79 -18.83
C PRO A 1 -10.37 -2.30 -18.10
N ASN A 2 -9.23 -2.17 -18.79
CA ASN A 2 -7.92 -2.63 -18.30
C ASN A 2 -7.47 -1.82 -17.08
N PRO A 3 -6.85 -2.44 -16.07
CA PRO A 3 -6.26 -1.70 -14.96
C PRO A 3 -5.16 -0.77 -15.50
N SER A 4 -5.20 0.50 -15.07
CA SER A 4 -4.28 1.56 -15.49
C SER A 4 -2.82 1.14 -15.28
N GLU A 5 -1.89 1.59 -16.13
CA GLU A 5 -0.44 1.31 -16.04
C GLU A 5 0.16 1.59 -14.65
N THR A 6 -0.40 2.54 -13.90
CA THR A 6 -0.05 2.79 -12.50
C THR A 6 -0.19 1.53 -11.63
N VAL A 7 -1.23 0.73 -11.84
CA VAL A 7 -1.46 -0.54 -11.12
C VAL A 7 -0.40 -1.59 -11.49
N LYS A 8 0.07 -1.58 -12.74
CA LYS A 8 1.16 -2.47 -13.20
C LYS A 8 2.52 -2.13 -12.61
N SER A 9 2.82 -0.84 -12.39
CA SER A 9 4.06 -0.43 -11.72
C SER A 9 4.16 -0.86 -10.24
N PHE A 10 3.05 -1.35 -9.67
CA PHE A 10 2.97 -1.94 -8.34
C PHE A 10 2.52 -3.42 -8.37
N GLU A 11 2.77 -4.15 -9.47
CA GLU A 11 2.53 -5.61 -9.62
C GLU A 11 3.44 -6.44 -8.69
N GLY A 12 3.18 -6.30 -7.39
CA GLY A 12 3.93 -6.90 -6.29
C GLY A 12 3.53 -6.33 -4.92
N THR A 13 2.80 -5.21 -4.89
CA THR A 13 2.22 -4.65 -3.66
C THR A 13 0.70 -4.63 -3.78
N SER A 14 0.03 -5.33 -2.87
CA SER A 14 -1.38 -5.73 -3.02
C SER A 14 -2.40 -4.58 -2.92
N SER A 15 -1.94 -3.35 -2.66
CA SER A 15 -2.75 -2.15 -2.51
C SER A 15 -1.93 -0.86 -2.67
N VAL A 16 -2.58 0.20 -3.18
CA VAL A 16 -2.05 1.58 -3.19
C VAL A 16 -1.64 2.05 -1.79
N SER A 17 -2.38 1.66 -0.75
CA SER A 17 -2.10 2.05 0.64
C SER A 17 -0.76 1.49 1.14
N GLU A 18 -0.49 0.21 0.86
CA GLU A 18 0.76 -0.48 1.23
C GLU A 18 1.94 0.11 0.46
N ALA A 19 1.78 0.33 -0.84
CA ALA A 19 2.82 0.92 -1.68
C ALA A 19 3.20 2.33 -1.21
N ALA A 20 2.21 3.16 -0.85
CA ALA A 20 2.45 4.49 -0.29
C ALA A 20 3.18 4.43 1.05
N ALA A 21 2.75 3.55 1.95
CA ALA A 21 3.34 3.39 3.28
C ALA A 21 4.81 2.95 3.20
N ILE A 22 5.12 1.95 2.36
CA ILE A 22 6.50 1.48 2.14
C ILE A 22 7.35 2.58 1.50
N LYS A 23 6.84 3.24 0.46
CA LYS A 23 7.58 4.27 -0.29
C LYS A 23 7.96 5.47 0.58
N VAL A 24 7.03 5.97 1.40
CA VAL A 24 7.27 7.14 2.27
C VAL A 24 8.18 6.78 3.44
N SER A 25 7.95 5.62 4.08
CA SER A 25 8.74 5.22 5.25
C SER A 25 10.15 4.73 4.90
N ARG A 26 10.38 4.28 3.65
CA ARG A 26 11.55 3.46 3.26
C ARG A 26 11.79 2.26 4.18
N GLY A 27 10.75 1.86 4.91
CA GLY A 27 10.82 0.87 5.96
C GLY A 27 10.02 -0.37 5.61
N LYS A 28 9.56 -1.08 6.63
CA LYS A 28 8.85 -2.36 6.47
C LYS A 28 7.38 -2.22 6.83
N LEU A 29 6.51 -2.81 6.02
CA LEU A 29 5.10 -2.96 6.36
C LEU A 29 4.98 -3.83 7.62
N ILE A 30 4.28 -3.33 8.64
CA ILE A 30 4.06 -4.04 9.91
C ILE A 30 2.62 -4.54 10.03
N VAL A 31 1.68 -3.88 9.35
CA VAL A 31 0.27 -4.26 9.37
C VAL A 31 -0.22 -4.40 7.94
N GLU A 32 -0.75 -5.58 7.61
CA GLU A 32 -1.44 -5.83 6.34
C GLU A 32 -2.66 -4.93 6.19
N LYS A 33 -3.00 -4.58 4.94
CA LYS A 33 -4.09 -3.63 4.67
C LYS A 33 -5.39 -4.02 5.38
N GLN A 34 -5.97 -3.06 6.10
CA GLN A 34 -7.29 -3.20 6.74
C GLN A 34 -8.31 -2.38 5.96
N LYS A 35 -9.44 -3.00 5.58
CA LYS A 35 -10.54 -2.34 4.88
C LYS A 35 -11.62 -1.92 5.88
N PHE A 36 -11.96 -0.64 5.86
CA PHE A 36 -13.04 -0.04 6.63
C PHE A 36 -14.12 0.47 5.67
N PRO A 37 -15.36 -0.06 5.73
CA PRO A 37 -16.45 0.43 4.90
C PRO A 37 -16.78 1.91 5.18
N PRO A 38 -17.29 2.67 4.19
CA PRO A 38 -17.51 2.23 2.81
C PRO A 38 -16.23 2.27 1.96
N ASN A 39 -15.28 3.17 2.22
CA ASN A 39 -14.18 3.48 1.28
C ASN A 39 -12.82 3.79 1.95
N LEU A 40 -12.56 3.30 3.16
CA LEU A 40 -11.30 3.54 3.85
C LEU A 40 -10.43 2.27 3.82
N THR A 41 -9.15 2.41 3.50
CA THR A 41 -8.16 1.33 3.59
C THR A 41 -6.90 1.87 4.24
N ILE A 42 -6.42 1.18 5.27
CA ILE A 42 -5.26 1.60 6.07
C ILE A 42 -4.15 0.56 5.92
N ALA A 43 -2.92 1.04 5.72
CA ALA A 43 -1.69 0.24 5.77
C ALA A 43 -0.67 0.97 6.64
N ILE A 44 0.12 0.23 7.44
CA ILE A 44 1.07 0.81 8.40
C ILE A 44 2.45 0.24 8.13
N ALA A 45 3.41 1.13 7.86
CA ALA A 45 4.82 0.79 7.74
C ALA A 45 5.63 1.49 8.84
N ARG A 46 6.62 0.77 9.40
CA ARG A 46 7.56 1.29 10.39
C ARG A 46 8.81 1.79 9.66
N ILE A 47 9.21 3.03 9.95
CA ILE A 47 10.52 3.56 9.58
C ILE A 47 11.58 2.77 10.35
N MET A 48 12.57 2.25 9.65
CA MET A 48 13.76 1.66 10.26
C MET A 48 14.88 2.66 10.00
N ASP A 49 15.37 3.31 11.07
CA ASP A 49 16.55 4.18 11.02
C ASP A 49 17.82 3.38 10.67
#